data_AF-A0A5J5IVE2-F1
#
_entry.id   AF-A0A5J5IVE2-F1
#
_cell.length_a   1.000
_cell.length_b   1.000
_cell.length_c   1.000
_cell.angle_alpha   90.00
_cell.angle_beta   90.00
_cell.angle_gamma   90.00
#
_symmetry.space_group_name_H-M   'P 1'
#
loop_
_entity.id
_entity.type
_entity.pdbx_description
1 polymer ?
#
loop_
_entity_poly.entity_id
_entity_poly.type
_entity_poly.pdbx_seq_one_letter_code
_entity_poly.pdbx_strand_id
1 'polypeptide(L)'
;MTDESWSDLDDAELRFQSLDEQHPAKVATAFVHLVLTEPMHSDIAAEFVTPEKLSDWGDFSTARSFFLDQALAISTRSLRARNNLDVAYVKLVPDNGTYFSDGPRQDFAAWVTLVWRPELGGWRIHAFGDPIPPELLPRTAKGNAAPVFEGDQEIDVVAG
;
A
#
# COMPACT_ATOMS: atom_id res chain seq x y z
N MET A 1 23.42 5.65 23.00
CA MET A 1 22.95 6.01 21.66
C MET A 1 21.87 5.00 21.30
N THR A 2 20.66 5.14 21.87
CA THR A 2 19.55 4.15 21.75
C THR A 2 18.20 4.71 22.23
N ASP A 3 17.99 6.03 22.21
CA ASP A 3 16.69 6.62 22.62
C ASP A 3 15.83 7.01 21.40
N GLU A 4 16.47 7.52 20.35
CA GLU A 4 15.80 8.00 19.13
C GLU A 4 15.10 6.88 18.34
N SER A 5 15.71 5.69 18.24
CA SER A 5 15.15 4.58 17.46
C SER A 5 13.87 3.98 18.04
N TRP A 6 13.65 4.09 19.36
CA TRP A 6 12.43 3.59 20.00
C TRP A 6 11.28 4.60 19.85
N SER A 7 11.57 5.91 19.96
CA SER A 7 10.57 6.95 19.73
C SER A 7 10.02 6.92 18.31
N ASP A 8 10.89 6.81 17.29
CA ASP A 8 10.48 6.79 15.88
C ASP A 8 9.56 5.59 15.55
N LEU A 9 9.79 4.46 16.23
CA LEU A 9 9.02 3.22 16.10
C LEU A 9 7.61 3.37 16.68
N ASP A 10 7.53 3.81 17.94
CA ASP A 10 6.26 4.03 18.64
C ASP A 10 5.44 5.15 17.97
N ASP A 11 6.09 6.20 17.49
CA ASP A 11 5.43 7.31 16.78
C ASP A 11 4.86 6.86 15.43
N ALA A 12 5.59 6.05 14.65
CA ALA A 12 5.10 5.52 13.38
C ALA A 12 3.93 4.54 13.58
N GLU A 13 3.98 3.71 14.62
CA GLU A 13 2.88 2.81 14.97
C GLU A 13 1.65 3.59 15.46
N LEU A 14 1.81 4.57 16.35
CA LEU A 14 0.72 5.44 16.81
C LEU A 14 0.07 6.19 15.64
N ARG A 15 0.87 6.74 14.73
CA ARG A 15 0.35 7.37 13.51
C ARG A 15 -0.42 6.38 12.66
N PHE A 16 0.16 5.20 12.40
CA PHE A 16 -0.53 4.17 11.64
C PHE A 16 -1.86 3.76 12.29
N GLN A 17 -1.90 3.60 13.61
CA GLN A 17 -3.11 3.27 14.35
C GLN A 17 -4.17 4.37 14.24
N SER A 18 -3.77 5.64 14.20
CA SER A 18 -4.67 6.79 14.04
C SER A 18 -5.25 6.98 12.63
N LEU A 19 -4.70 6.29 11.62
CA LEU A 19 -5.22 6.37 10.24
C LEU A 19 -6.64 5.78 10.14
N ASP A 20 -7.45 6.40 9.29
CA ASP A 20 -8.79 5.90 8.93
C ASP A 20 -8.73 4.46 8.36
N GLU A 21 -9.74 3.64 8.64
CA GLU A 21 -9.79 2.25 8.17
C GLU A 21 -9.75 2.13 6.64
N GLN A 22 -10.26 3.12 5.92
CA GLN A 22 -10.24 3.19 4.46
C GLN A 22 -8.96 3.83 3.91
N HIS A 23 -7.99 4.17 4.76
CA HIS A 23 -6.72 4.73 4.32
C HIS A 23 -5.96 3.72 3.44
N PRO A 24 -5.36 4.12 2.29
CA PRO A 24 -4.66 3.20 1.39
C PRO A 24 -3.57 2.35 2.08
N ALA A 25 -2.85 2.93 3.05
CA ALA A 25 -1.87 2.19 3.84
C ALA A 25 -2.50 1.11 4.72
N LYS A 26 -3.66 1.36 5.37
CA LYS A 26 -4.39 0.34 6.16
C LYS A 26 -4.83 -0.82 5.28
N VAL A 27 -5.36 -0.51 4.09
CA VAL A 27 -5.79 -1.52 3.11
C VAL A 27 -4.60 -2.37 2.65
N ALA A 28 -3.45 -1.75 2.34
CA ALA A 28 -2.22 -2.47 2.01
C ALA A 28 -1.77 -3.38 3.17
N THR A 29 -1.75 -2.88 4.40
CA THR A 29 -1.35 -3.67 5.58
C THR A 29 -2.31 -4.82 5.86
N ALA A 30 -3.62 -4.61 5.75
CA ALA A 30 -4.61 -5.66 5.92
C ALA A 30 -4.40 -6.80 4.91
N PHE A 31 -4.17 -6.46 3.64
CA PHE A 31 -3.81 -7.45 2.63
C PHE A 31 -2.53 -8.21 2.97
N VAL A 32 -1.47 -7.50 3.35
CA VAL A 32 -0.19 -8.14 3.71
C VAL A 32 -0.37 -9.08 4.89
N HIS A 33 -1.14 -8.68 5.90
CA HIS A 33 -1.45 -9.53 7.04
C HIS A 33 -2.17 -10.83 6.62
N LEU A 34 -3.14 -10.75 5.71
CA LEU A 34 -3.84 -11.94 5.19
C LEU A 34 -2.93 -12.89 4.43
N VAL A 35 -1.97 -12.34 3.67
CA VAL A 35 -1.02 -13.11 2.86
C VAL A 35 0.11 -13.72 3.71
N LEU A 36 0.47 -13.09 4.84
CA LEU A 36 1.52 -13.56 5.74
C LEU A 36 1.02 -14.48 6.87
N THR A 37 -0.27 -14.43 7.21
CA THR A 37 -0.88 -15.29 8.26
C THR A 37 -0.84 -16.76 7.83
N GLU A 38 -0.65 -17.66 8.81
CA GLU A 38 -0.68 -19.12 8.59
C GLU A 38 -1.88 -19.75 9.33
N PRO A 39 -2.81 -20.42 8.62
CA PRO A 39 -2.84 -20.61 7.17
C PRO A 39 -3.18 -19.31 6.41
N MET A 40 -2.67 -19.18 5.18
CA MET A 40 -2.95 -18.04 4.32
C MET A 40 -4.45 -17.93 3.99
N HIS A 41 -5.00 -16.71 4.10
CA HIS A 41 -6.40 -16.40 3.80
C HIS A 41 -6.58 -15.86 2.36
N SER A 42 -6.30 -16.69 1.36
CA SER A 42 -6.26 -16.28 -0.05
C SER A 42 -7.61 -15.83 -0.61
N ASP A 43 -8.69 -16.42 -0.15
CA ASP A 43 -10.08 -16.08 -0.46
C ASP A 43 -10.43 -14.66 0.00
N ILE A 44 -9.99 -14.26 1.20
CA ILE A 44 -10.19 -12.89 1.70
C ILE A 44 -9.22 -11.93 1.01
N ALA A 45 -7.96 -12.34 0.79
CA ALA A 45 -6.96 -11.52 0.09
C ALA A 45 -7.40 -11.17 -1.35
N ALA A 46 -8.13 -12.07 -2.02
CA ALA A 46 -8.73 -11.82 -3.33
C ALA A 46 -9.71 -10.64 -3.36
N GLU A 47 -10.37 -10.34 -2.24
CA GLU A 47 -11.30 -9.20 -2.15
C GLU A 47 -10.57 -7.85 -2.14
N PHE A 48 -9.29 -7.82 -1.80
CA PHE A 48 -8.47 -6.60 -1.70
C PHE A 48 -7.81 -6.22 -3.03
N VAL A 49 -7.76 -7.11 -4.02
CA VAL A 49 -7.10 -6.83 -5.30
C VAL A 49 -8.08 -6.41 -6.39
N THR A 50 -7.58 -5.75 -7.43
CA THR A 50 -8.41 -5.45 -8.61
C THR A 50 -8.79 -6.75 -9.33
N PRO A 51 -10.07 -7.00 -9.65
CA PRO A 51 -10.52 -8.24 -10.30
C PRO A 51 -9.79 -8.54 -11.61
N GLU A 52 -9.41 -7.49 -12.35
CA GLU A 52 -8.71 -7.57 -13.63
C GLU A 52 -7.30 -8.18 -13.52
N LYS A 53 -6.74 -8.23 -12.30
CA LYS A 53 -5.43 -8.81 -12.01
C LYS A 53 -5.48 -10.07 -11.17
N LEU A 54 -6.66 -10.53 -10.75
CA LEU A 54 -6.77 -11.66 -9.82
C LEU A 54 -6.06 -12.93 -10.34
N SER A 55 -6.12 -13.20 -11.64
CA SER A 55 -5.37 -14.31 -12.26
C SER A 55 -3.86 -14.19 -12.15
N ASP A 56 -3.34 -12.96 -12.20
CA ASP A 56 -1.91 -12.67 -12.16
C ASP A 56 -1.35 -12.86 -10.73
N TRP A 57 -2.20 -12.68 -9.71
CA TRP A 57 -1.86 -12.94 -8.31
C TRP A 57 -1.79 -14.45 -7.97
N GLY A 58 -2.51 -15.28 -8.73
CA GLY A 58 -2.57 -16.72 -8.49
C GLY A 58 -3.13 -17.06 -7.10
N ASP A 59 -2.37 -17.82 -6.33
CA ASP A 59 -2.68 -18.19 -4.94
C ASP A 59 -2.03 -17.25 -3.90
N PHE A 60 -1.50 -16.10 -4.33
CA PHE A 60 -0.75 -15.15 -3.51
C PHE A 60 0.58 -15.66 -2.94
N SER A 61 1.06 -16.86 -3.31
CA SER A 61 2.36 -17.38 -2.88
C SER A 61 3.55 -16.51 -3.29
N THR A 62 3.47 -15.91 -4.48
CA THR A 62 4.50 -14.97 -4.98
C THR A 62 4.48 -13.67 -4.17
N ALA A 63 3.30 -13.13 -3.86
CA ALA A 63 3.15 -11.97 -3.00
C ALA A 63 3.71 -12.25 -1.60
N ARG A 64 3.40 -13.42 -1.04
CA ARG A 64 3.95 -13.85 0.25
C ARG A 64 5.47 -13.91 0.25
N SER A 65 6.05 -14.57 -0.76
CA SER A 65 7.50 -14.71 -0.88
C SER A 65 8.16 -13.33 -1.01
N PHE A 66 7.58 -12.43 -1.79
CA PHE A 66 8.05 -11.05 -1.93
C PHE A 66 8.17 -10.31 -0.58
N PHE A 67 7.16 -10.41 0.30
CA PHE A 67 7.23 -9.77 1.62
C PHE A 67 8.18 -10.47 2.59
N LEU A 68 8.27 -11.80 2.55
CA LEU A 68 9.16 -12.57 3.42
C LEU A 68 10.63 -12.39 3.06
N ASP A 69 10.97 -12.39 1.77
CA ASP A 69 12.36 -12.35 1.30
C ASP A 69 12.99 -10.96 1.47
N GLN A 70 12.19 -9.90 1.34
CA GLN A 70 12.70 -8.53 1.35
C GLN A 70 12.62 -7.85 2.71
N ALA A 71 11.96 -8.48 3.70
CA ALA A 71 11.62 -7.88 4.99
C ALA A 71 11.12 -6.44 4.78
N LEU A 72 9.85 -6.27 4.41
CA LEU A 72 9.33 -4.95 4.00
C LEU A 72 8.34 -4.38 5.01
N ALA A 73 8.49 -3.09 5.25
CA ALA A 73 7.62 -2.25 6.05
C ALA A 73 6.73 -1.38 5.14
N ILE A 74 5.52 -1.05 5.60
CA ILE A 74 4.55 -0.25 4.84
C ILE A 74 4.62 1.20 5.34
N SER A 75 4.87 2.14 4.42
CA SER A 75 4.81 3.57 4.72
C SER A 75 3.41 3.96 5.18
N THR A 76 3.32 4.74 6.25
CA THR A 76 2.05 5.29 6.75
C THR A 76 1.46 6.35 5.82
N ARG A 77 2.30 6.96 4.98
CA ARG A 77 1.91 8.00 4.03
C ARG A 77 1.41 7.43 2.71
N SER A 78 0.28 7.95 2.23
CA SER A 78 -0.21 7.71 0.87
C SER A 78 0.22 8.83 -0.09
N LEU A 79 0.69 8.44 -1.27
CA LEU A 79 1.06 9.35 -2.36
C LEU A 79 0.00 9.26 -3.46
N ARG A 80 -0.59 10.39 -3.84
CA ARG A 80 -1.67 10.46 -4.84
C ARG A 80 -1.12 10.80 -6.21
N ALA A 81 -1.64 10.19 -7.26
CA ALA A 81 -1.34 10.68 -8.60
C ALA A 81 -1.95 12.07 -8.78
N ARG A 82 -1.13 13.06 -9.16
CA ARG A 82 -1.61 14.41 -9.48
C ARG A 82 -2.74 14.33 -10.52
N ASN A 83 -3.82 15.07 -10.29
CA ASN A 83 -5.04 15.08 -11.12
C ASN A 83 -5.82 13.74 -11.21
N ASN A 84 -5.38 12.70 -10.49
CA ASN A 84 -5.98 11.36 -10.51
C ASN A 84 -6.04 10.81 -9.08
N LEU A 85 -6.76 11.51 -8.18
CA LEU A 85 -6.81 11.19 -6.76
C LEU A 85 -7.44 9.82 -6.45
N ASP A 86 -8.14 9.24 -7.43
CA ASP A 86 -8.59 7.85 -7.43
C ASP A 86 -7.48 6.80 -7.56
N VAL A 87 -6.21 7.23 -7.64
CA VAL A 87 -5.02 6.38 -7.62
C VAL A 87 -4.13 6.76 -6.44
N ALA A 88 -3.69 5.75 -5.70
CA ALA A 88 -2.82 5.90 -4.55
C ALA A 88 -1.60 5.00 -4.67
N TYR A 89 -0.48 5.47 -4.15
CA TYR A 89 0.77 4.73 -4.06
C TYR A 89 1.23 4.73 -2.62
N VAL A 90 1.56 3.54 -2.11
CA VAL A 90 2.13 3.38 -0.78
C VAL A 90 3.52 2.78 -0.95
N LYS A 91 4.52 3.37 -0.30
CA LYS A 91 5.89 2.87 -0.39
C LYS A 91 6.07 1.63 0.49
N LEU A 92 6.79 0.65 -0.05
CA LEU A 92 7.38 -0.44 0.69
C LEU A 92 8.84 -0.11 0.94
N VAL A 93 9.23 -0.06 2.22
CA VAL A 93 10.58 0.29 2.64
C VAL A 93 11.24 -0.92 3.30
N PRO A 94 12.57 -1.12 3.16
CA PRO A 94 13.28 -2.16 3.88
C PRO A 94 13.04 -2.05 5.38
N ASP A 95 12.59 -3.16 5.94
CA ASP A 95 12.39 -3.41 7.36
C ASP A 95 13.76 -3.72 7.98
N ASN A 96 14.21 -2.81 8.83
CA ASN A 96 15.42 -2.96 9.64
C ASN A 96 15.09 -3.32 11.10
N GLY A 97 13.93 -3.92 11.33
CA GLY A 97 13.35 -4.24 12.65
C GLY A 97 12.17 -3.33 13.05
N THR A 98 11.53 -2.68 12.08
CA THR A 98 10.51 -1.66 12.19
C THR A 98 9.52 -1.73 11.02
N TYR A 99 8.29 -2.20 11.28
CA TYR A 99 7.22 -2.40 10.28
C TYR A 99 6.64 -1.10 9.66
N PHE A 100 6.99 0.09 10.19
CA PHE A 100 6.44 1.39 9.76
C PHE A 100 7.52 2.48 9.73
N SER A 101 7.55 3.33 8.71
CA SER A 101 8.52 4.44 8.61
C SER A 101 7.86 5.78 8.32
N ASP A 102 8.29 6.80 9.05
CA ASP A 102 7.71 8.15 9.05
C ASP A 102 8.39 9.14 8.08
N GLY A 103 9.47 8.71 7.40
CA GLY A 103 10.26 9.54 6.49
C GLY A 103 10.51 8.89 5.12
N PRO A 104 10.75 9.68 4.06
CA PRO A 104 11.13 9.13 2.75
C PRO A 104 12.54 8.53 2.84
N ARG A 105 12.63 7.22 3.13
CA ARG A 105 13.86 6.46 2.91
C ARG A 105 14.16 6.42 1.41
N GLN A 106 15.40 6.76 1.03
CA GLN A 106 15.85 6.76 -0.36
C GLN A 106 15.98 5.33 -0.92
N ASP A 107 16.19 4.34 -0.06
CA ASP A 107 16.10 2.93 -0.39
C ASP A 107 14.63 2.49 -0.28
N PHE A 108 13.79 2.82 -1.25
CA PHE A 108 12.47 2.19 -1.35
C PHE A 108 12.62 0.90 -2.14
N ALA A 109 12.03 -0.19 -1.64
CA ALA A 109 12.13 -1.49 -2.30
C ALA A 109 11.12 -1.62 -3.42
N ALA A 110 9.91 -1.09 -3.21
CA ALA A 110 8.80 -1.17 -4.15
C ALA A 110 7.67 -0.21 -3.76
N TRP A 111 6.65 -0.16 -4.61
CA TRP A 111 5.41 0.54 -4.42
C TRP A 111 4.24 -0.45 -4.40
N VAL A 112 3.25 -0.18 -3.57
CA VAL A 112 1.90 -0.72 -3.69
C VAL A 112 1.10 0.27 -4.52
N THR A 113 0.61 -0.18 -5.67
CA THR A 113 -0.31 0.63 -6.49
C THR A 113 -1.74 0.27 -6.13
N LEU A 114 -2.54 1.25 -5.71
CA LEU A 114 -3.95 1.10 -5.36
C LEU A 114 -4.86 1.98 -6.23
N VAL A 115 -6.07 1.48 -6.50
CA VAL A 115 -7.12 2.16 -7.25
C VAL A 115 -8.39 2.25 -6.42
N TRP A 116 -9.04 3.41 -6.38
CA TRP A 116 -10.33 3.58 -5.72
C TRP A 116 -11.44 2.98 -6.58
N ARG A 117 -12.13 1.98 -6.03
CA ARG A 117 -13.23 1.25 -6.66
C ARG A 117 -14.43 1.28 -5.72
N PRO A 118 -15.19 2.40 -5.67
CA PRO A 118 -16.30 2.54 -4.72
C PRO A 118 -17.39 1.49 -4.95
N GLU A 119 -17.57 1.01 -6.18
CA GLU A 119 -18.50 -0.08 -6.50
C GLU A 119 -18.06 -1.45 -5.94
N LEU A 120 -16.78 -1.58 -5.59
CA LEU A 120 -16.23 -2.74 -4.88
C LEU A 120 -16.10 -2.45 -3.37
N GLY A 121 -16.48 -1.26 -2.89
CA GLY A 121 -16.40 -0.91 -1.47
C GLY A 121 -15.08 -0.27 -1.05
N GLY A 122 -14.23 0.18 -1.97
CA GLY A 122 -13.11 1.07 -1.63
C GLY A 122 -11.83 0.83 -2.43
N TRP A 123 -10.67 1.00 -1.79
CA TRP A 123 -9.36 0.79 -2.43
C TRP A 123 -9.14 -0.66 -2.82
N ARG A 124 -8.50 -0.87 -3.97
CA ARG A 124 -8.04 -2.17 -4.46
C ARG A 124 -6.60 -2.12 -4.87
N ILE A 125 -5.83 -3.11 -4.44
CA ILE A 125 -4.43 -3.29 -4.80
C ILE A 125 -4.36 -3.84 -6.22
N HIS A 126 -3.66 -3.11 -7.08
CA HIS A 126 -3.46 -3.54 -8.46
C HIS A 126 -2.17 -4.33 -8.63
N ALA A 127 -1.07 -3.86 -8.02
CA ALA A 127 0.25 -4.46 -8.15
C ALA A 127 1.22 -4.04 -7.02
N PHE A 128 2.28 -4.83 -6.88
CA PHE A 128 3.50 -4.46 -6.16
C PHE A 128 4.66 -4.29 -7.15
N GLY A 129 5.63 -3.43 -6.81
CA GLY A 129 6.84 -3.20 -7.59
C GLY A 129 6.94 -1.76 -8.05
N ASP A 130 7.21 -1.52 -9.34
CA ASP A 130 7.25 -0.18 -9.89
C ASP A 130 5.85 0.47 -9.90
N PRO A 131 5.77 1.80 -9.71
CA PRO A 131 4.49 2.49 -9.69
C PRO A 131 3.88 2.48 -11.09
N ILE A 132 2.63 2.03 -11.20
CA ILE A 132 1.92 1.97 -12.49
C ILE A 132 1.20 3.31 -12.74
N PRO A 133 1.38 3.94 -13.92
CA PRO A 133 0.71 5.18 -14.25
C PRO A 133 -0.83 5.09 -14.23
N PRO A 134 -1.55 6.16 -13.82
CA PRO A 134 -3.00 6.20 -13.76
C PRO A 134 -3.73 5.79 -15.05
N GLU A 135 -3.15 6.09 -16.21
CA GLU A 135 -3.72 5.77 -17.52
C GLU A 135 -3.75 4.28 -17.85
N LEU A 136 -2.96 3.46 -17.16
CA LEU A 136 -2.90 2.01 -17.33
C LEU A 136 -3.74 1.25 -16.29
N LEU A 137 -4.36 1.97 -15.35
CA LEU A 137 -5.09 1.38 -14.24
C LEU A 137 -6.60 1.24 -14.55
N PRO A 138 -7.26 0.17 -14.05
CA PRO A 138 -8.70 -0.08 -14.25
C PRO A 138 -9.55 0.85 -13.36
N ARG A 139 -9.55 2.14 -13.69
CA ARG A 139 -10.19 3.21 -12.93
C ARG A 139 -11.66 3.35 -13.33
N THR A 140 -12.55 3.19 -12.36
CA THR A 140 -14.01 3.32 -12.56
C THR A 140 -14.56 4.64 -12.04
N ALA A 141 -13.95 5.22 -11.00
CA ALA A 141 -14.34 6.50 -10.40
C ALA A 141 -13.30 7.60 -10.66
N LYS A 142 -13.19 8.03 -11.93
CA LYS A 142 -12.20 9.04 -12.33
C LYS A 142 -12.42 10.38 -11.63
N GLY A 143 -11.35 10.96 -11.07
CA GLY A 143 -11.35 12.31 -10.47
C GLY A 143 -11.23 12.29 -8.94
N ASN A 144 -11.90 13.22 -8.27
CA ASN A 144 -11.79 13.41 -6.81
C ASN A 144 -12.86 12.66 -6.00
N ALA A 145 -13.32 11.51 -6.50
CA ALA A 145 -14.35 10.71 -5.83
C ALA A 145 -13.80 9.87 -4.67
N ALA A 146 -12.47 9.74 -4.57
CA ALA A 146 -11.83 9.01 -3.50
C ALA A 146 -11.68 9.88 -2.24
N PRO A 147 -11.84 9.30 -1.04
CA PRO A 147 -11.59 10.02 0.21
C PRO A 147 -10.14 10.47 0.26
N VAL A 148 -9.91 11.71 0.68
CA VAL A 148 -8.58 12.31 0.88
C VAL A 148 -8.32 12.34 2.37
N PHE A 149 -7.14 11.88 2.78
CA PHE A 149 -6.77 11.76 4.19
C PHE A 149 -5.70 12.78 4.58
N GLU A 150 -5.62 13.07 5.88
CA GLU A 150 -4.56 13.92 6.41
C GLU A 150 -3.19 13.25 6.18
N GLY A 151 -2.25 13.97 5.57
CA GLY A 151 -0.93 13.44 5.22
C GLY A 151 -0.79 12.95 3.77
N ASP A 152 -1.90 12.80 3.03
CA ASP A 152 -1.87 12.53 1.59
C ASP A 152 -1.02 13.59 0.87
N GLN A 153 -0.15 13.14 -0.03
CA GLN A 153 0.67 14.03 -0.84
C GLN A 153 0.52 13.71 -2.32
N GLU A 154 0.25 14.72 -3.14
CA GLU A 154 0.24 14.57 -4.59
C GLU A 154 1.66 14.45 -5.15
N ILE A 155 1.83 13.53 -6.09
CA ILE A 155 3.07 13.28 -6.81
C ILE A 155 2.81 13.18 -8.31
N ASP A 156 3.80 13.58 -9.10
CA ASP A 156 3.86 13.23 -10.51
C ASP A 156 4.50 11.85 -10.63
N VAL A 157 3.72 10.86 -11.06
CA VAL A 157 4.24 9.52 -11.31
C VAL A 157 4.80 9.48 -12.71
N VAL A 158 6.11 9.25 -12.80
CA VAL A 158 6.81 9.01 -14.06
C VAL A 158 7.07 7.51 -14.13
N ALA A 159 6.63 6.85 -15.19
CA ALA A 159 7.01 5.45 -15.44
C ALA A 159 8.54 5.38 -15.54
N GLY A 160 9.14 4.47 -14.77
CA GLY A 160 10.56 4.13 -14.85
C GLY A 160 10.91 3.35 -16.11
#